data_AF-F4MQS1-F1
#
_entry.id   AF-F4MQS1-F1
#
_cell.length_a   1.000
_cell.length_b   1.000
_cell.length_c   1.000
_cell.angle_alpha   90.00
_cell.angle_beta   90.00
_cell.angle_gamma   90.00
#
_symmetry.space_group_name_H-M   'P 1'
#
loop_
_entity.id
_entity.type
_entity.pdbx_description
1 polymer ?
#
loop_
_entity_poly.entity_id
_entity_poly.type
_entity_poly.pdbx_seq_one_letter_code
_entity_poly.pdbx_strand_id
1 'polypeptide(L)'
;MIQKNTPGEALRTFFNPTVFGFEILAVFLLVFLVLVFRLIAILLNKQHNKLFLSTSFTIATALAFFLPYGFASIGAKTSIAPFLNPLIVFFKAVFIGFGKSGQESNQLVGSILTNGIWYILSAQFIGVILSILVFYLFFYSIKKVNNKKIEYQFLNTLTLREFFKSSSDLSILGFSIKEFVFITLLIIVLPFISAIDTAIYKFDQFGIILMELLFIWTILFISSFFEFFSFHLAFPFIDIIFKTIDIILFKKENQISIKSYLFDLLKFVLVIIFSIIIPIIIGFISIAIKMKTGVVISVA
;
A
#
# COMPACT_ATOMS: atom_id res chain seq x y z
N MET A 1 -22.22 1.40 23.99
CA MET A 1 -20.89 0.74 23.86
C MET A 1 -19.97 1.66 23.09
N ILE A 2 -18.72 1.85 23.54
CA ILE A 2 -17.71 2.56 22.76
C ILE A 2 -17.27 1.61 21.63
N GLN A 3 -17.46 2.01 20.38
CA GLN A 3 -17.00 1.24 19.22
C GLN A 3 -15.46 1.15 19.26
N LYS A 4 -14.91 -0.06 19.21
CA LYS A 4 -13.47 -0.28 19.13
C LYS A 4 -13.00 -0.01 17.69
N ASN A 5 -11.83 0.57 17.54
CA ASN A 5 -11.24 0.87 16.23
C ASN A 5 -10.12 -0.13 15.85
N THR A 6 -10.10 -1.32 16.46
CA THR A 6 -9.11 -2.35 16.14
C THR A 6 -9.40 -2.97 14.76
N PRO A 7 -8.38 -3.52 14.08
CA PRO A 7 -8.56 -4.14 12.77
C PRO A 7 -9.66 -5.23 12.75
N GLY A 8 -9.79 -6.02 13.83
CA GLY A 8 -10.83 -7.03 13.93
C GLY A 8 -12.24 -6.45 13.98
N GLU A 9 -12.46 -5.38 14.76
CA GLU A 9 -13.76 -4.72 14.86
C GLU A 9 -14.11 -3.96 13.56
N ALA A 10 -13.10 -3.34 12.95
CA ALA A 10 -13.23 -2.67 11.65
C ALA A 10 -13.75 -3.64 10.57
N LEU A 11 -13.24 -4.86 10.53
CA LEU A 11 -13.64 -5.88 9.54
C LEU A 11 -14.99 -6.55 9.85
N ARG A 12 -15.43 -6.56 11.11
CA ARG A 12 -16.73 -7.13 11.55
C ARG A 12 -17.91 -6.17 11.31
N THR A 13 -17.66 -4.87 11.35
CA THR A 13 -18.69 -3.84 11.19
C THR A 13 -18.84 -3.40 9.73
N PHE A 14 -20.05 -3.02 9.33
CA PHE A 14 -20.31 -2.52 7.96
C PHE A 14 -19.79 -1.10 7.72
N PHE A 15 -19.65 -0.31 8.79
CA PHE A 15 -19.07 1.01 8.73
C PHE A 15 -18.53 1.44 10.09
N ASN A 16 -17.29 1.94 10.09
CA ASN A 16 -16.67 2.61 11.22
C ASN A 16 -16.14 3.96 10.74
N PRO A 17 -16.76 5.10 11.12
CA PRO A 17 -16.38 6.42 10.61
C PRO A 17 -14.97 6.84 11.03
N THR A 18 -14.53 6.42 12.22
CA THR A 18 -13.19 6.72 12.70
C THR A 18 -12.15 5.97 11.90
N VAL A 19 -12.30 4.65 11.71
CA VAL A 19 -11.40 3.88 10.84
C VAL A 19 -11.40 4.43 9.42
N PHE A 20 -12.58 4.73 8.87
CA PHE A 20 -12.71 5.31 7.54
C PHE A 20 -11.92 6.62 7.37
N GLY A 21 -12.03 7.56 8.31
CA GLY A 21 -11.27 8.82 8.26
C GLY A 21 -9.75 8.63 8.37
N PHE A 22 -9.31 7.72 9.24
CA PHE A 22 -7.88 7.45 9.41
C PHE A 22 -7.27 6.63 8.26
N GLU A 23 -8.03 5.75 7.60
CA GLU A 23 -7.61 5.12 6.34
C GLU A 23 -7.39 6.16 5.24
N ILE A 24 -8.33 7.11 5.08
CA ILE A 24 -8.19 8.22 4.12
C ILE A 24 -6.90 8.97 4.41
N LEU A 25 -6.68 9.38 5.66
CA LEU A 25 -5.52 10.16 6.06
C LEU A 25 -4.20 9.40 5.84
N ALA A 26 -4.16 8.13 6.21
CA ALA A 26 -2.96 7.30 6.10
C ALA A 26 -2.57 7.09 4.63
N VAL A 27 -3.52 6.72 3.77
CA VAL A 27 -3.25 6.53 2.32
C VAL A 27 -2.99 7.86 1.62
N PHE A 28 -3.70 8.92 2.02
CA PHE A 28 -3.42 10.28 1.54
C PHE A 28 -1.96 10.64 1.77
N LEU A 29 -1.47 10.51 3.01
CA LEU A 29 -0.09 10.82 3.37
C LEU A 29 0.90 9.94 2.61
N LEU A 30 0.65 8.62 2.53
CA LEU A 30 1.52 7.70 1.82
C LEU A 30 1.72 8.11 0.36
N VAL A 31 0.63 8.23 -0.39
CA VAL A 31 0.71 8.49 -1.83
C VAL A 31 1.23 9.91 -2.09
N PHE A 32 0.76 10.90 -1.33
CA PHE A 32 1.24 12.28 -1.44
C PHE A 32 2.76 12.37 -1.20
N LEU A 33 3.25 11.78 -0.11
CA LEU A 33 4.68 11.84 0.23
C LEU A 33 5.54 11.05 -0.77
N VAL A 34 5.08 9.90 -1.27
CA VAL A 34 5.79 9.17 -2.34
C VAL A 34 5.92 10.05 -3.59
N LEU A 35 4.85 10.75 -3.99
CA LEU A 35 4.89 11.67 -5.14
C LEU A 35 5.80 12.87 -4.89
N VAL A 36 5.79 13.45 -3.68
CA VAL A 36 6.71 14.52 -3.28
C VAL A 36 8.16 14.04 -3.35
N PHE A 37 8.47 12.84 -2.84
CA PHE A 37 9.82 12.30 -2.93
C PHE A 37 10.24 11.95 -4.35
N ARG A 38 9.31 11.52 -5.23
CA ARG A 38 9.59 11.40 -6.67
C ARG A 38 9.93 12.76 -7.28
N LEU A 39 9.21 13.82 -6.93
CA LEU A 39 9.54 15.19 -7.36
C LEU A 39 10.92 15.62 -6.87
N ILE A 40 11.23 15.39 -5.59
CA ILE A 40 12.56 15.69 -5.04
C ILE A 40 13.64 14.88 -5.75
N ALA A 41 13.39 13.61 -6.06
CA ALA A 41 14.33 12.77 -6.81
C ALA A 41 14.62 13.37 -8.19
N ILE A 42 13.61 13.85 -8.90
CA ILE A 42 13.77 14.52 -10.19
C ILE A 42 14.53 15.84 -10.02
N LEU A 43 14.17 16.67 -9.03
CA LEU A 43 14.83 17.94 -8.75
C LEU A 43 16.32 17.79 -8.43
N LEU A 44 16.71 16.68 -7.81
CA LEU A 44 18.09 16.38 -7.42
C LEU A 44 18.83 15.46 -8.40
N ASN A 45 18.24 15.12 -9.55
CA ASN A 45 18.76 14.12 -10.50
C ASN A 45 19.09 12.75 -9.87
N LYS A 46 18.27 12.32 -8.89
CA LYS A 46 18.36 11.04 -8.16
C LYS A 46 17.27 10.04 -8.53
N GLN A 47 16.55 10.24 -9.63
CA GLN A 47 15.45 9.38 -10.10
C GLN A 47 15.87 7.93 -10.41
N HIS A 48 17.16 7.66 -10.62
CA HIS A 48 17.70 6.31 -10.81
C HIS A 48 18.47 5.78 -9.60
N ASN A 49 18.61 6.60 -8.54
CA ASN A 49 19.34 6.20 -7.34
C ASN A 49 18.43 5.31 -6.47
N LYS A 50 18.64 4.00 -6.58
CA LYS A 50 17.91 2.95 -5.86
C LYS A 50 17.88 3.17 -4.35
N LEU A 51 19.03 3.50 -3.74
CA LEU A 51 19.13 3.75 -2.30
C LEU A 51 18.33 4.99 -1.89
N PHE A 52 18.40 6.06 -2.69
CA PHE A 52 17.64 7.28 -2.44
C PHE A 52 16.12 7.02 -2.51
N LEU A 53 15.67 6.33 -3.56
CA LEU A 53 14.24 6.01 -3.74
C LEU A 53 13.72 5.05 -2.67
N SER A 54 14.42 3.95 -2.38
CA SER A 54 13.98 3.01 -1.34
C SER A 54 13.91 3.67 0.04
N THR A 55 14.90 4.49 0.38
CA THR A 55 14.94 5.22 1.67
C THR A 55 13.83 6.25 1.75
N SER A 56 13.65 7.06 0.70
CA SER A 56 12.61 8.09 0.68
C SER A 56 11.20 7.50 0.69
N PHE A 57 10.94 6.40 -0.03
CA PHE A 57 9.66 5.70 0.03
C PHE A 57 9.42 5.05 1.41
N THR A 58 10.46 4.52 2.05
CA THR A 58 10.36 4.04 3.45
C THR A 58 10.00 5.18 4.40
N ILE A 59 10.62 6.36 4.25
CA ILE A 59 10.29 7.54 5.06
C ILE A 59 8.84 7.98 4.81
N ALA A 60 8.37 7.95 3.56
CA ALA A 60 6.97 8.22 3.24
C ALA A 60 6.03 7.23 3.95
N THR A 61 6.36 5.95 3.95
CA THR A 61 5.61 4.92 4.68
C THR A 61 5.66 5.13 6.20
N ALA A 62 6.81 5.50 6.75
CA ALA A 62 6.97 5.81 8.17
C ALA A 62 6.05 6.96 8.60
N LEU A 63 6.05 8.05 7.84
CA LEU A 63 5.18 9.20 8.10
C LEU A 63 3.69 8.83 7.93
N ALA A 64 3.36 7.97 6.97
CA ALA A 64 2.00 7.46 6.80
C ALA A 64 1.52 6.53 7.92
N PHE A 65 2.42 5.94 8.71
CA PHE A 65 2.07 5.21 9.94
C PHE A 65 2.04 6.14 11.16
N PHE A 66 3.11 6.89 11.38
CA PHE A 66 3.29 7.66 12.61
C PHE A 66 2.41 8.90 12.70
N LEU A 67 2.13 9.61 11.59
CA LEU A 67 1.28 10.79 11.65
C LEU A 67 -0.18 10.45 11.95
N PRO A 68 -0.83 9.47 11.29
CA PRO A 68 -2.16 9.03 11.70
C PRO A 68 -2.20 8.53 13.14
N TYR A 69 -1.18 7.79 13.59
CA TYR A 69 -1.08 7.38 15.00
C TYR A 69 -0.99 8.58 15.95
N GLY A 70 -0.16 9.57 15.62
CA GLY A 70 -0.03 10.82 16.39
C GLY A 70 -1.30 11.67 16.38
N PHE A 71 -2.05 11.72 15.28
CA PHE A 71 -3.35 12.39 15.24
C PHE A 71 -4.43 11.62 16.00
N ALA A 72 -4.37 10.28 15.99
CA ALA A 72 -5.30 9.42 16.70
C ALA A 72 -5.16 9.58 18.22
N SER A 73 -3.95 9.81 18.74
CA SER A 73 -3.75 10.04 20.19
C SER A 73 -4.46 11.30 20.71
N ILE A 74 -4.77 12.26 19.83
CA ILE A 74 -5.49 13.50 20.15
C ILE A 74 -6.97 13.38 19.79
N GLY A 75 -7.28 12.80 18.63
CA GLY A 75 -8.61 12.84 18.02
C GLY A 75 -9.47 11.58 18.21
N ALA A 76 -8.91 10.45 18.66
CA ALA A 76 -9.61 9.18 18.75
C ALA A 76 -9.88 8.75 20.20
N LYS A 77 -11.06 8.17 20.44
CA LYS A 77 -11.44 7.63 21.76
C LYS A 77 -10.82 6.26 22.07
N THR A 78 -10.37 5.54 21.04
CA THR A 78 -9.69 4.24 21.17
C THR A 78 -8.57 4.16 20.15
N SER A 79 -7.56 3.31 20.40
CA SER A 79 -6.42 3.09 19.51
C SER A 79 -6.87 2.75 18.09
N ILE A 80 -6.22 3.34 17.09
CA ILE A 80 -6.48 3.14 15.67
C ILE A 80 -5.23 2.55 15.03
N ALA A 81 -5.41 1.45 14.32
CA ALA A 81 -4.38 0.84 13.49
C ALA A 81 -4.91 0.73 12.06
N PRO A 82 -4.71 1.77 11.22
CA PRO A 82 -5.14 1.70 9.83
C PRO A 82 -4.40 0.58 9.10
N PHE A 83 -5.09 -0.08 8.18
CA PHE A 83 -4.60 -1.12 7.30
C PHE A 83 -3.60 -0.58 6.28
N LEU A 84 -3.77 0.68 5.82
CA LEU A 84 -2.91 1.40 4.87
C LEU A 84 -2.81 0.78 3.46
N ASN A 85 -3.00 -0.52 3.33
CA ASN A 85 -2.75 -1.29 2.13
C ASN A 85 -3.83 -2.38 1.94
N PRO A 86 -4.41 -2.52 0.74
CA PRO A 86 -5.38 -3.58 0.43
C PRO A 86 -4.91 -4.99 0.80
N LEU A 87 -3.60 -5.27 0.66
CA LEU A 87 -3.00 -6.57 1.01
C LEU A 87 -3.27 -6.93 2.48
N ILE A 88 -3.12 -5.96 3.38
CA ILE A 88 -3.29 -6.15 4.82
C ILE A 88 -4.76 -6.35 5.16
N VAL A 89 -5.69 -5.70 4.43
CA VAL A 89 -7.14 -5.88 4.59
C VAL A 89 -7.51 -7.35 4.35
N PHE A 90 -7.10 -7.91 3.21
CA PHE A 90 -7.43 -9.29 2.86
C PHE A 90 -6.75 -10.33 3.76
N PHE A 91 -5.48 -10.11 4.13
CA PHE A 91 -4.80 -10.98 5.10
C PHE A 91 -5.55 -11.01 6.44
N LYS A 92 -5.81 -9.83 7.02
CA LYS A 92 -6.47 -9.73 8.33
C LYS A 92 -7.92 -10.23 8.30
N ALA A 93 -8.64 -10.07 7.18
CA ALA A 93 -9.98 -10.62 7.01
C ALA A 93 -10.03 -12.15 7.22
N VAL A 94 -9.03 -12.87 6.73
CA VAL A 94 -8.89 -14.33 6.92
C VAL A 94 -8.31 -14.64 8.30
N PHE A 95 -7.15 -14.06 8.62
CA PHE A 95 -6.39 -14.37 9.84
C PHE A 95 -7.19 -14.10 11.12
N ILE A 96 -7.91 -12.98 11.17
CA ILE A 96 -8.77 -12.65 12.33
C ILE A 96 -10.09 -13.43 12.27
N GLY A 97 -10.66 -13.60 11.07
CA GLY A 97 -11.94 -14.27 10.86
C GLY A 97 -11.94 -15.73 11.32
N PHE A 98 -10.85 -16.44 11.07
CA PHE A 98 -10.63 -17.81 11.52
C PHE A 98 -9.80 -17.91 12.79
N GLY A 99 -9.62 -16.79 13.51
CA GLY A 99 -8.76 -16.69 14.68
C GLY A 99 -9.08 -17.68 15.81
N LYS A 100 -10.30 -18.25 15.86
CA LYS A 100 -10.69 -19.27 16.86
C LYS A 100 -10.30 -20.70 16.48
N SER A 101 -9.93 -20.93 15.23
CA SER A 101 -9.52 -22.26 14.74
C SER A 101 -8.29 -22.75 15.52
N GLY A 102 -8.31 -24.03 15.94
CA GLY A 102 -7.23 -24.64 16.71
C GLY A 102 -7.16 -24.25 18.20
N GLN A 103 -8.07 -23.39 18.70
CA GLN A 103 -8.16 -23.04 20.13
C GLN A 103 -9.32 -23.76 20.82
N GLU A 104 -10.50 -23.74 20.22
CA GLU A 104 -11.70 -24.38 20.78
C GLU A 104 -11.86 -25.83 20.26
N SER A 105 -11.34 -26.11 19.06
CA SER A 105 -11.27 -27.44 18.45
C SER A 105 -10.18 -27.49 17.36
N ASN A 106 -9.70 -28.69 17.00
CA ASN A 106 -8.78 -28.89 15.85
C ASN A 106 -9.47 -28.72 14.48
N GLN A 107 -10.63 -28.06 14.43
CA GLN A 107 -11.37 -27.78 13.21
C GLN A 107 -11.27 -26.30 12.84
N LEU A 108 -11.60 -26.00 11.58
CA LEU A 108 -11.71 -24.64 11.10
C LEU A 108 -12.96 -23.98 11.73
N VAL A 109 -12.77 -22.95 12.54
CA VAL A 109 -13.84 -22.23 13.24
C VAL A 109 -13.80 -20.75 12.89
N GLY A 110 -14.92 -20.25 12.37
CA GLY A 110 -15.09 -18.85 11.98
C GLY A 110 -15.46 -18.69 10.51
N SER A 111 -15.30 -17.48 10.01
CA SER A 111 -15.56 -17.12 8.62
C SER A 111 -14.68 -15.93 8.22
N ILE A 112 -14.45 -15.75 6.92
CA ILE A 112 -13.78 -14.54 6.41
C ILE A 112 -14.60 -13.32 6.84
N LEU A 113 -13.95 -12.30 7.39
CA LEU A 113 -14.60 -11.05 7.79
C LEU A 113 -14.72 -10.13 6.58
N THR A 114 -15.91 -10.09 5.96
CA THR A 114 -16.15 -9.34 4.72
C THR A 114 -16.84 -8.01 4.91
N ASN A 115 -17.53 -7.80 6.04
CA ASN A 115 -18.40 -6.64 6.26
C ASN A 115 -17.65 -5.31 6.10
N GLY A 116 -16.42 -5.24 6.63
CA GLY A 116 -15.64 -4.00 6.60
C GLY A 116 -14.79 -3.77 5.36
N ILE A 117 -14.60 -4.78 4.50
CA ILE A 117 -13.67 -4.71 3.36
C ILE A 117 -14.02 -3.53 2.44
N TRP A 118 -15.30 -3.38 2.08
CA TRP A 118 -15.71 -2.38 1.10
C TRP A 118 -15.50 -0.94 1.56
N TYR A 119 -15.86 -0.60 2.80
CA TYR A 119 -15.69 0.77 3.28
C TYR A 119 -14.21 1.10 3.51
N ILE A 120 -13.39 0.13 3.95
CA ILE A 120 -11.94 0.31 4.11
C ILE A 120 -11.28 0.54 2.75
N LEU A 121 -11.54 -0.30 1.75
CA LEU A 121 -10.99 -0.11 0.41
C LEU A 121 -11.48 1.19 -0.24
N SER A 122 -12.74 1.58 -0.01
CA SER A 122 -13.28 2.86 -0.48
C SER A 122 -12.58 4.05 0.19
N ALA A 123 -12.28 3.97 1.49
CA ALA A 123 -11.52 4.98 2.21
C ALA A 123 -10.11 5.15 1.62
N GLN A 124 -9.42 4.03 1.38
CA GLN A 124 -8.10 4.03 0.75
C GLN A 124 -8.17 4.65 -0.65
N PHE A 125 -9.17 4.29 -1.45
CA PHE A 125 -9.40 4.88 -2.78
C PHE A 125 -9.62 6.41 -2.73
N ILE A 126 -10.43 6.89 -1.79
CA ILE A 126 -10.63 8.33 -1.58
C ILE A 126 -9.31 9.00 -1.17
N GLY A 127 -8.53 8.37 -0.29
CA GLY A 127 -7.19 8.85 0.09
C GLY A 127 -6.25 9.00 -1.12
N VAL A 128 -6.28 8.04 -2.05
CA VAL A 128 -5.53 8.11 -3.32
C VAL A 128 -5.97 9.33 -4.14
N ILE A 129 -7.27 9.51 -4.37
CA ILE A 129 -7.78 10.65 -5.15
C ILE A 129 -7.37 11.99 -4.53
N LEU A 130 -7.57 12.14 -3.21
CA LEU A 130 -7.21 13.37 -2.49
C LEU A 130 -5.71 13.65 -2.58
N SER A 131 -4.86 12.62 -2.47
CA SER A 131 -3.42 12.78 -2.56
C SER A 131 -2.98 13.32 -3.92
N ILE A 132 -3.61 12.86 -5.01
CA ILE A 132 -3.29 13.29 -6.37
C ILE A 132 -3.76 14.72 -6.60
N LEU A 133 -4.96 15.07 -6.14
CA LEU A 133 -5.49 16.44 -6.25
C LEU A 133 -4.58 17.44 -5.52
N VAL A 134 -4.19 17.14 -4.28
CA VAL A 134 -3.31 17.99 -3.49
C VAL A 134 -1.90 18.02 -4.09
N PHE A 135 -1.37 16.87 -4.54
CA PHE A 135 -0.07 16.82 -5.22
C PHE A 135 -0.07 17.63 -6.51
N TYR A 136 -1.16 17.61 -7.30
CA TYR A 136 -1.28 18.43 -8.50
C TYR A 136 -1.17 19.93 -8.19
N LEU A 137 -1.89 20.41 -7.17
CA LEU A 137 -1.80 21.80 -6.73
C LEU A 137 -0.41 22.15 -6.21
N PHE A 138 0.19 21.25 -5.43
CA PHE A 138 1.55 21.41 -4.91
C PHE A 138 2.58 21.48 -6.04
N PHE A 139 2.55 20.53 -6.98
CA PHE A 139 3.43 20.47 -8.14
C PHE A 139 3.33 21.74 -8.99
N TYR A 140 2.12 22.20 -9.31
CA TYR A 140 1.94 23.41 -10.09
C TYR A 140 2.42 24.67 -9.35
N SER A 141 2.25 24.72 -8.03
CA SER A 141 2.81 25.79 -7.21
C SER A 141 4.34 25.81 -7.26
N ILE A 142 4.99 24.65 -7.17
CA ILE A 142 6.45 24.52 -7.33
C ILE A 142 6.91 24.97 -8.73
N LYS A 143 6.19 24.59 -9.80
CA LYS A 143 6.48 25.07 -11.16
C LYS A 143 6.39 26.59 -11.23
N LYS A 144 5.30 27.17 -10.70
CA LYS A 144 5.06 28.62 -10.74
C LYS A 144 6.13 29.40 -9.98
N VAL A 145 6.55 28.94 -8.81
CA VAL A 145 7.57 29.62 -7.99
C VAL A 145 8.96 29.59 -8.65
N ASN A 146 9.28 28.52 -9.38
CA ASN A 146 10.62 28.33 -9.96
C ASN A 146 10.69 28.64 -11.47
N ASN A 147 9.61 29.13 -12.10
CA ASN A 147 9.51 29.31 -13.55
C ASN A 147 10.59 30.24 -14.16
N LYS A 148 11.12 31.18 -13.38
CA LYS A 148 12.15 32.15 -13.81
C LYS A 148 13.59 31.68 -13.57
N LYS A 149 13.79 30.56 -12.85
CA LYS A 149 15.13 30.05 -12.54
C LYS A 149 15.60 29.12 -13.66
N ILE A 150 16.75 29.44 -14.26
CA ILE A 150 17.34 28.67 -15.37
C ILE A 150 17.53 27.20 -14.97
N GLU A 151 18.04 26.95 -13.76
CA GLU A 151 18.27 25.62 -13.19
C GLU A 151 17.02 24.72 -13.17
N TYR A 152 15.82 25.32 -13.14
CA TYR A 152 14.55 24.60 -13.03
C TYR A 152 13.68 24.71 -14.28
N GLN A 153 14.24 25.14 -15.42
CA GLN A 153 13.46 25.24 -16.67
C GLN A 153 12.87 23.88 -17.11
N PHE A 154 13.55 22.77 -16.81
CA PHE A 154 13.02 21.42 -17.07
C PHE A 154 11.71 21.13 -16.32
N LEU A 155 11.43 21.81 -15.19
CA LEU A 155 10.14 21.65 -14.51
C LEU A 155 8.99 22.01 -15.43
N ASN A 156 9.16 23.02 -16.29
CA ASN A 156 8.13 23.47 -17.22
C ASN A 156 7.74 22.37 -18.22
N THR A 157 8.67 21.50 -18.61
CA THR A 157 8.39 20.36 -19.50
C THR A 157 7.80 19.16 -18.79
N LEU A 158 8.02 18.99 -17.48
CA LEU A 158 7.45 17.89 -16.70
C LEU A 158 5.91 17.99 -16.64
N THR A 159 5.24 16.89 -16.96
CA THR A 159 3.79 16.72 -16.80
C THR A 159 3.47 15.84 -15.59
N LEU A 160 2.24 15.96 -15.04
CA LEU A 160 1.79 15.12 -13.91
C LEU A 160 1.90 13.61 -14.23
N ARG A 161 1.71 13.25 -15.50
CA ARG A 161 1.78 11.88 -16.00
C ARG A 161 3.14 11.22 -15.74
N GLU A 162 4.22 11.98 -15.83
CA GLU A 162 5.58 11.42 -15.70
C GLU A 162 5.85 10.84 -14.31
N PHE A 163 5.11 11.27 -13.29
CA PHE A 163 5.19 10.71 -11.95
C PHE A 163 4.57 9.32 -11.81
N PHE A 164 3.73 8.90 -12.76
CA PHE A 164 3.01 7.62 -12.73
C PHE A 164 3.45 6.65 -13.82
N LYS A 165 4.12 7.15 -14.86
CA LYS A 165 4.60 6.33 -15.98
C LYS A 165 5.50 5.22 -15.45
N SER A 166 5.04 3.97 -15.54
CA SER A 166 5.90 2.81 -15.37
C SER A 166 6.32 2.33 -16.76
N SER A 167 7.62 2.31 -17.02
CA SER A 167 8.21 1.55 -18.12
C SER A 167 8.86 0.34 -17.49
N SER A 168 8.33 -0.83 -17.80
CA SER A 168 8.88 -2.09 -17.34
C SER A 168 9.35 -2.86 -18.56
N ASP A 169 10.67 -3.05 -18.64
CA ASP A 169 11.32 -3.80 -19.72
C ASP A 169 11.19 -5.32 -19.50
N LEU A 170 10.68 -5.71 -18.32
CA LEU A 170 10.37 -7.09 -18.00
C LEU A 170 9.23 -7.63 -18.87
N SER A 171 9.43 -8.87 -19.34
CA SER A 171 8.37 -9.70 -19.91
C SER A 171 7.23 -9.89 -18.90
N ILE A 172 6.02 -10.23 -19.37
CA ILE A 172 4.88 -10.49 -18.46
C ILE A 172 5.28 -11.53 -17.40
N LEU A 173 5.95 -12.61 -17.79
CA LEU A 173 6.36 -13.66 -16.86
C LEU A 173 7.35 -13.13 -15.82
N GLY A 174 8.36 -12.36 -16.24
CA GLY A 174 9.34 -11.75 -15.33
C GLY A 174 8.67 -10.77 -14.36
N PHE A 175 7.75 -9.95 -14.86
CA PHE A 175 6.94 -9.04 -14.05
C PHE A 175 6.09 -9.82 -13.04
N SER A 176 5.40 -10.88 -13.46
CA SER A 176 4.56 -11.71 -12.58
C SER A 176 5.37 -12.38 -11.47
N ILE A 177 6.53 -12.97 -11.79
CA ILE A 177 7.40 -13.60 -10.79
C ILE A 177 7.87 -12.55 -9.78
N LYS A 178 8.30 -11.38 -10.25
CA LYS A 178 8.71 -10.26 -9.40
C LYS A 178 7.58 -9.85 -8.44
N GLU A 179 6.40 -9.52 -8.97
CA GLU A 179 5.26 -9.11 -8.14
C GLU A 179 4.87 -10.20 -7.14
N PHE A 180 4.80 -11.46 -7.59
CA PHE A 180 4.50 -12.61 -6.72
C PHE A 180 5.49 -12.72 -5.56
N VAL A 181 6.80 -12.69 -5.82
CA VAL A 181 7.85 -12.82 -4.79
C VAL A 181 7.78 -11.68 -3.78
N PHE A 182 7.73 -10.43 -4.23
CA PHE A 182 7.79 -9.29 -3.31
C PHE A 182 6.48 -9.07 -2.55
N ILE A 183 5.31 -9.32 -3.16
CA ILE A 183 4.02 -9.28 -2.45
C ILE A 183 3.96 -10.39 -1.40
N THR A 184 4.40 -11.61 -1.75
CA THR A 184 4.47 -12.73 -0.80
C THR A 184 5.39 -12.39 0.37
N LEU A 185 6.60 -11.89 0.10
CA LEU A 185 7.55 -11.50 1.13
C LEU A 185 6.97 -10.42 2.05
N LEU A 186 6.32 -9.40 1.48
CA LEU A 186 5.68 -8.33 2.24
C LEU A 186 4.60 -8.88 3.21
N ILE A 187 3.76 -9.80 2.74
CA ILE A 187 2.64 -10.36 3.52
C ILE A 187 3.08 -11.43 4.52
N ILE A 188 4.18 -12.13 4.28
CA ILE A 188 4.77 -13.02 5.29
C ILE A 188 5.40 -12.21 6.42
N VAL A 189 6.01 -11.06 6.11
CA VAL A 189 6.78 -10.31 7.10
C VAL A 189 5.91 -9.34 7.89
N LEU A 190 5.19 -8.43 7.22
CA LEU A 190 4.53 -7.31 7.90
C LEU A 190 3.48 -7.75 8.92
N PRO A 191 2.45 -8.54 8.56
CA PRO A 191 1.41 -8.91 9.50
C PRO A 191 1.91 -9.73 10.69
N PHE A 192 2.99 -10.49 10.51
CA PHE A 192 3.59 -11.28 11.58
C PHE A 192 4.41 -10.42 12.55
N ILE A 193 5.13 -9.41 12.06
CA ILE A 193 5.77 -8.41 12.93
C ILE A 193 4.70 -7.63 13.70
N SER A 194 3.61 -7.21 13.05
CA SER A 194 2.49 -6.54 13.71
C SER A 194 1.82 -7.38 14.79
N ALA A 195 1.97 -8.71 14.74
CA ALA A 195 1.37 -9.67 15.67
C ALA A 195 2.29 -10.04 16.85
N ILE A 196 3.46 -9.42 16.98
CA ILE A 196 4.35 -9.62 18.13
C ILE A 196 3.61 -9.21 19.41
N ASP A 197 3.56 -10.12 20.38
CA ASP A 197 2.93 -9.87 21.68
C ASP A 197 3.78 -8.89 22.50
N THR A 198 3.29 -7.66 22.61
CA THR A 198 3.93 -6.57 23.35
C THR A 198 4.00 -6.84 24.86
N ALA A 199 3.09 -7.63 25.41
CA ALA A 199 3.07 -7.97 26.83
C ALA A 199 4.16 -9.00 27.17
N ILE A 200 4.42 -9.96 26.27
CA ILE A 200 5.44 -11.00 26.47
C ILE A 200 6.83 -10.47 26.14
N TYR A 201 6.99 -9.82 24.97
CA TYR A 201 8.31 -9.44 24.46
C TYR A 201 8.75 -8.02 24.86
N LYS A 202 7.93 -7.29 25.64
CA LYS A 202 8.21 -5.93 26.12
C LYS A 202 8.55 -4.93 25.02
N PHE A 203 8.09 -5.18 23.80
CA PHE A 203 8.11 -4.20 22.73
C PHE A 203 6.96 -3.21 22.91
N ASP A 204 7.19 -1.94 22.59
CA ASP A 204 6.12 -0.98 22.40
C ASP A 204 5.70 -0.93 20.91
N GLN A 205 4.58 -0.26 20.64
CA GLN A 205 4.06 -0.11 19.28
C GLN A 205 5.07 0.61 18.36
N PHE A 206 5.87 1.51 18.92
CA PHE A 206 6.91 2.21 18.18
C PHE A 206 8.00 1.26 17.69
N GLY A 207 8.51 0.37 18.56
CA GLY A 207 9.49 -0.65 18.21
C GLY A 207 8.99 -1.63 17.16
N ILE A 208 7.71 -2.04 17.23
CA ILE A 208 7.07 -2.87 16.21
C ILE A 208 7.08 -2.17 14.84
N ILE A 209 6.62 -0.91 14.78
CA ILE A 209 6.61 -0.13 13.53
C ILE A 209 8.03 0.07 13.00
N LEU A 210 9.02 0.31 13.87
CA LEU A 210 10.41 0.46 13.45
C LEU A 210 10.97 -0.82 12.79
N MET A 211 10.65 -2.00 13.33
CA MET A 211 10.99 -3.28 12.71
C MET A 211 10.30 -3.45 11.36
N GLU A 212 9.00 -3.15 11.27
CA GLU A 212 8.25 -3.17 10.00
C GLU A 212 8.90 -2.29 8.94
N LEU A 213 9.31 -1.07 9.32
CA LEU A 213 9.96 -0.12 8.41
C LEU A 213 11.32 -0.61 7.92
N LEU A 214 12.12 -1.26 8.78
CA LEU A 214 13.40 -1.86 8.38
C LEU A 214 13.19 -2.96 7.32
N PHE A 215 12.17 -3.80 7.49
CA PHE A 215 11.84 -4.82 6.51
C PHE A 215 11.25 -4.23 5.23
N ILE A 216 10.36 -3.23 5.32
CA ILE A 216 9.85 -2.48 4.16
C ILE A 216 11.02 -1.90 3.37
N TRP A 217 11.97 -1.25 4.04
CA TRP A 217 13.17 -0.70 3.39
C TRP A 217 13.96 -1.77 2.65
N THR A 218 14.19 -2.92 3.29
CA THR A 218 14.92 -4.04 2.70
C THR A 218 14.22 -4.57 1.46
N ILE A 219 12.90 -4.79 1.53
CA ILE A 219 12.08 -5.28 0.41
C ILE A 219 12.07 -4.23 -0.73
N LEU A 220 11.88 -2.95 -0.42
CA LEU A 220 11.92 -1.86 -1.40
C LEU A 220 13.29 -1.73 -2.05
N PHE A 221 14.37 -1.85 -1.27
CA PHE A 221 15.73 -1.77 -1.79
C PHE A 221 16.04 -2.94 -2.73
N ILE A 222 15.75 -4.18 -2.34
CA ILE A 222 15.98 -5.36 -3.20
C ILE A 222 15.09 -5.28 -4.46
N SER A 223 13.80 -4.96 -4.30
CA SER A 223 12.88 -4.85 -5.44
C SER A 223 13.24 -3.72 -6.41
N SER A 224 13.96 -2.68 -5.97
CA SER A 224 14.45 -1.62 -6.85
C SER A 224 15.41 -2.11 -7.95
N PHE A 225 16.06 -3.26 -7.76
CA PHE A 225 16.87 -3.91 -8.80
C PHE A 225 16.01 -4.58 -9.89
N PHE A 226 14.72 -4.73 -9.63
CA PHE A 226 13.72 -5.31 -10.52
C PHE A 226 12.60 -4.29 -10.84
N GLU A 227 12.94 -3.01 -11.00
CA GLU A 227 11.98 -1.93 -11.36
C GLU A 227 10.93 -1.59 -10.29
N PHE A 228 11.18 -1.98 -9.03
CA PHE A 228 10.21 -1.94 -7.92
C PHE A 228 8.98 -2.83 -8.16
N PHE A 229 8.38 -3.33 -7.08
CA PHE A 229 7.08 -3.99 -7.13
C PHE A 229 5.95 -3.01 -6.78
N SER A 230 4.72 -3.41 -7.05
CA SER A 230 3.54 -2.58 -6.80
C SER A 230 3.16 -2.60 -5.32
N PHE A 231 3.91 -1.87 -4.49
CA PHE A 231 3.70 -1.79 -3.04
C PHE A 231 2.27 -1.39 -2.67
N HIS A 232 1.66 -0.47 -3.42
CA HIS A 232 0.25 -0.09 -3.28
C HIS A 232 -0.42 -0.03 -4.66
N LEU A 233 -1.68 -0.45 -4.75
CA LEU A 233 -2.47 -0.46 -6.00
C LEU A 233 -2.71 0.93 -6.62
N ALA A 234 -2.37 2.01 -5.91
CA ALA A 234 -2.64 3.37 -6.33
C ALA A 234 -1.86 3.72 -7.60
N PHE A 235 -0.55 3.45 -7.60
CA PHE A 235 0.33 3.82 -8.71
C PHE A 235 -0.03 3.11 -10.03
N PRO A 236 -0.16 1.77 -10.08
CA PRO A 236 -0.52 1.11 -11.33
C PRO A 236 -1.95 1.44 -11.78
N PHE A 237 -2.89 1.68 -10.85
CA PHE A 237 -4.24 2.11 -11.20
C PHE A 237 -4.25 3.47 -11.91
N ILE A 238 -3.52 4.46 -11.39
CA ILE A 238 -3.46 5.80 -11.98
C ILE A 238 -2.70 5.80 -13.32
N ASP A 239 -1.64 4.99 -13.46
CA ASP A 239 -0.94 4.83 -14.75
C ASP A 239 -1.90 4.32 -15.84
N ILE A 240 -2.74 3.31 -15.53
CA ILE A 240 -3.76 2.80 -16.45
C ILE A 240 -4.80 3.87 -16.80
N ILE A 241 -5.23 4.71 -15.84
CA ILE A 241 -6.16 5.81 -16.13
C ILE A 241 -5.54 6.77 -17.15
N PHE A 242 -4.30 7.23 -16.95
CA PHE A 242 -3.64 8.13 -17.90
C PHE A 242 -3.49 7.49 -19.28
N LYS A 243 -3.07 6.23 -19.36
CA LYS A 243 -2.96 5.51 -20.64
C LYS A 243 -4.32 5.32 -21.32
N THR A 244 -5.40 5.11 -20.56
CA THR A 244 -6.77 5.01 -21.10
C THR A 244 -7.22 6.34 -21.69
N ILE A 245 -6.97 7.44 -20.97
CA ILE A 245 -7.28 8.81 -21.45
C ILE A 245 -6.57 9.08 -22.77
N ASP A 246 -5.29 8.70 -22.88
CA ASP A 246 -4.52 8.92 -24.12
C ASP A 246 -5.14 8.19 -25.32
N ILE A 247 -5.54 6.93 -25.15
CA ILE A 247 -6.13 6.14 -26.24
C ILE A 247 -7.47 6.73 -26.69
N ILE A 248 -8.28 7.19 -25.74
CA ILE A 248 -9.60 7.76 -26.03
C ILE A 248 -9.48 9.12 -26.72
N LEU A 249 -8.53 9.97 -26.28
CA LEU A 249 -8.37 11.33 -26.80
C LEU A 249 -7.52 11.40 -28.08
N PHE A 250 -6.49 10.56 -28.22
CA PHE A 250 -5.52 10.62 -29.33
C PHE A 250 -5.67 9.46 -30.34
N LYS A 251 -6.92 9.02 -30.56
CA LYS A 251 -7.37 7.88 -31.40
C LYS A 251 -6.65 7.60 -32.75
N LYS A 252 -5.86 8.53 -33.30
CA LYS A 252 -5.38 8.49 -34.69
C LYS A 252 -3.95 7.97 -34.90
N GLU A 253 -3.12 7.81 -33.87
CA GLU A 253 -1.73 7.37 -34.07
C GLU A 253 -1.41 6.07 -33.31
N ASN A 254 -1.14 5.01 -34.10
CA ASN A 254 -0.47 3.76 -33.73
C ASN A 254 -1.30 2.64 -33.09
N GLN A 255 -1.61 1.59 -33.87
CA GLN A 255 -2.00 0.26 -33.37
C GLN A 255 -0.98 -0.35 -32.39
N ILE A 256 0.30 0.04 -32.50
CA ILE A 256 1.38 -0.32 -31.56
C ILE A 256 1.06 0.18 -30.13
N SER A 257 0.35 1.30 -29.98
CA SER A 257 -0.06 1.84 -28.68
C SER A 257 -1.11 0.96 -27.98
N ILE A 258 -2.03 0.36 -28.74
CA ILE A 258 -3.10 -0.49 -28.19
C ILE A 258 -2.53 -1.79 -27.64
N LYS A 259 -1.59 -2.43 -28.37
CA LYS A 259 -0.93 -3.64 -27.90
C LYS A 259 -0.21 -3.36 -26.57
N SER A 260 0.63 -2.32 -26.52
CA SER A 260 1.32 -1.91 -25.28
C SER A 260 0.36 -1.68 -24.12
N TYR A 261 -0.77 -1.00 -24.38
CA TYR A 261 -1.79 -0.79 -23.37
C TYR A 261 -2.42 -2.08 -22.84
N LEU A 262 -2.75 -3.04 -23.71
CA LEU A 262 -3.27 -4.33 -23.28
C LEU A 262 -2.26 -5.12 -22.43
N PHE A 263 -0.97 -5.02 -22.75
CA PHE A 263 0.09 -5.60 -21.93
C PHE A 263 0.14 -4.96 -20.53
N ASP A 264 0.05 -3.63 -20.46
CA ASP A 264 0.04 -2.91 -19.19
C ASP A 264 -1.24 -3.20 -18.38
N LEU A 265 -2.39 -3.30 -19.06
CA LEU A 265 -3.66 -3.68 -18.45
C LEU A 265 -3.58 -5.08 -17.86
N LEU A 266 -2.96 -6.03 -18.56
CA LEU A 266 -2.72 -7.37 -18.05
C LEU A 266 -1.80 -7.35 -16.82
N LYS A 267 -0.70 -6.57 -16.85
CA LYS A 267 0.18 -6.36 -15.69
C LYS A 267 -0.62 -5.82 -14.50
N PHE A 268 -1.50 -4.84 -14.72
CA PHE A 268 -2.36 -4.30 -13.68
C PHE A 268 -3.34 -5.33 -13.10
N VAL A 269 -4.03 -6.10 -13.96
CA VAL A 269 -4.94 -7.18 -13.53
C VAL A 269 -4.19 -8.23 -12.72
N LEU A 270 -2.99 -8.62 -13.12
CA LEU A 270 -2.15 -9.54 -12.37
C LEU A 270 -1.81 -9.01 -10.98
N VAL A 271 -1.45 -7.73 -10.87
CA VAL A 271 -1.20 -7.09 -9.56
C VAL A 271 -2.45 -7.11 -8.69
N ILE A 272 -3.63 -6.83 -9.24
CA ILE A 272 -4.90 -6.93 -8.48
C ILE A 272 -5.11 -8.36 -7.98
N ILE A 273 -4.98 -9.34 -8.86
CA ILE A 273 -5.18 -10.76 -8.53
C ILE A 273 -4.21 -11.17 -7.41
N PHE A 274 -2.92 -10.88 -7.56
CA PHE A 274 -1.92 -11.16 -6.52
C PHE A 274 -2.23 -10.42 -5.23
N SER A 275 -2.72 -9.18 -5.30
CA SER A 275 -3.04 -8.40 -4.11
C SER A 275 -4.25 -8.89 -3.32
N ILE A 276 -5.05 -9.78 -3.90
CA ILE A 276 -6.20 -10.41 -3.23
C ILE A 276 -5.85 -11.84 -2.83
N ILE A 277 -5.35 -12.63 -3.79
CA ILE A 277 -5.15 -14.07 -3.62
C ILE A 277 -3.99 -14.39 -2.69
N ILE A 278 -2.84 -13.72 -2.82
CA ILE A 278 -1.65 -14.02 -2.00
C ILE A 278 -1.94 -13.79 -0.51
N PRO A 279 -2.51 -12.64 -0.08
CA PRO A 279 -2.92 -12.44 1.32
C PRO A 279 -3.88 -13.49 1.87
N ILE A 280 -4.86 -13.91 1.07
CA ILE A 280 -5.84 -14.92 1.48
C ILE A 280 -5.18 -16.27 1.68
N ILE A 281 -4.35 -16.72 0.73
CA ILE A 281 -3.63 -18.00 0.81
C ILE A 281 -2.72 -18.00 2.03
N ILE A 282 -1.92 -16.95 2.23
CA ILE A 282 -1.01 -16.85 3.38
C ILE A 282 -1.81 -16.84 4.69
N GLY A 283 -2.94 -16.11 4.75
CA GLY A 283 -3.84 -16.12 5.90
C GLY A 283 -4.31 -17.53 6.27
N PHE A 284 -4.74 -18.34 5.28
CA PHE A 284 -5.12 -19.73 5.51
C PHE A 284 -3.94 -20.62 5.93
N ILE A 285 -2.76 -20.45 5.32
CA ILE A 285 -1.55 -21.17 5.72
C ILE A 285 -1.20 -20.88 7.18
N SER A 286 -1.27 -19.62 7.61
CA SER A 286 -1.03 -19.23 9.01
C SER A 286 -2.00 -19.92 9.97
N ILE A 287 -3.28 -20.00 9.61
CA ILE A 287 -4.31 -20.72 10.40
C ILE A 287 -4.02 -22.23 10.42
N ALA A 288 -3.63 -22.82 9.29
CA ALA A 288 -3.28 -24.24 9.24
C ALA A 288 -2.06 -24.57 10.12
N ILE A 289 -1.02 -23.71 10.10
CA ILE A 289 0.14 -23.83 10.99
C ILE A 289 -0.31 -23.74 12.45
N LYS A 290 -1.12 -22.74 12.79
CA LYS A 290 -1.67 -22.57 14.15
C LYS A 290 -2.39 -23.83 14.64
N MET A 291 -3.30 -24.37 13.84
CA MET A 291 -4.05 -25.58 14.18
C MET A 291 -3.14 -26.78 14.41
N LYS A 292 -2.04 -26.89 13.65
CA LYS A 292 -1.07 -27.97 13.79
C LYS A 292 -0.18 -27.82 15.02
N THR A 293 0.17 -26.60 15.41
CA THR A 293 1.09 -26.33 16.53
C THR A 293 0.38 -26.16 17.88
N GLY A 294 -0.94 -25.96 17.89
CA GLY A 294 -1.71 -25.71 19.12
C GLY A 294 -1.41 -24.35 19.76
N VAL A 295 -0.74 -23.45 19.03
CA VAL A 295 -0.34 -22.13 19.54
C VAL A 295 -1.56 -21.21 19.61
N VAL A 296 -1.75 -20.55 20.75
CA VAL A 296 -2.76 -19.50 20.90
C VAL A 296 -2.21 -18.22 20.27
N ILE A 297 -2.74 -17.86 19.10
CA ILE A 297 -2.51 -16.53 18.52
C ILE A 297 -3.42 -15.55 19.24
N SER A 298 -2.85 -14.48 19.82
CA SER A 298 -3.61 -13.33 20.31
C SER A 298 -4.20 -12.58 19.11
N VAL A 299 -5.52 -12.71 18.92
CA VAL A 299 -6.24 -12.08 17.81
C VAL A 299 -6.96 -10.85 18.35
N ALA A 300 -6.22 -9.79 18.68
CA ALA A 300 -6.76 -8.51 19.16
C ALA A 300 -7.18 -7.58 18.00
#